data_AF-A0A6P6Y0G3-F1
#
_entry.id   AF-A0A6P6Y0G3-F1
#
_cell.length_a   1.000
_cell.length_b   1.000
_cell.length_c   1.000
_cell.angle_alpha   90.00
_cell.angle_beta   90.00
_cell.angle_gamma   90.00
#
_symmetry.space_group_name_H-M   'P 1'
#
loop_
_entity.id
_entity.type
_entity.pdbx_description
1 polymer ?
#
loop_
_entity_poly.entity_id
_entity_poly.type
_entity_poly.pdbx_seq_one_letter_code
_entity_poly.pdbx_strand_id
1 'polypeptide(L)'
;MMMTNNKNVKLNKNVNHHKMVADEWEKFAESTGFCQQKSINETTLNDVLNNYNDQSLKTINEAQNLCIELNKLFDDNITKIIRESNLEFDENQIPTLQQLIENQKQTCDRFSQLNSTLDEIIEQRNSLCDEFKSLQIEIDNFRKHRDQLVQKIDETQNKIEKESSKICFRKHNDQLVVLVFNNSDGRLQNLFEIKENSTKEDFWQDLHRKILN
;
A
#
# COMPACT_ATOMS: atom_id res chain seq x y z
N MET A 1 50.87 24.39 103.71
CA MET A 1 50.63 24.29 102.26
C MET A 1 51.43 23.09 101.77
N MET A 2 50.73 22.04 101.28
CA MET A 2 51.21 20.96 100.39
C MET A 2 52.45 20.13 100.81
N MET A 3 52.56 18.81 100.60
CA MET A 3 51.74 17.75 100.03
C MET A 3 52.39 16.44 100.50
N THR A 4 51.58 15.44 100.87
CA THR A 4 51.96 14.03 100.91
C THR A 4 51.94 13.45 99.50
N ASN A 5 52.74 12.41 99.20
CA ASN A 5 52.25 11.09 98.77
C ASN A 5 53.26 10.23 98.00
N ASN A 6 53.59 9.09 98.63
CA ASN A 6 53.39 7.73 98.14
C ASN A 6 53.93 7.35 96.75
N LYS A 7 55.11 6.71 96.75
CA LYS A 7 55.52 5.74 95.72
C LYS A 7 54.99 4.36 96.10
N ASN A 8 54.01 3.85 95.34
CA ASN A 8 54.05 2.50 94.75
C ASN A 8 52.72 2.14 94.08
N VAL A 9 52.85 1.22 93.12
CA VAL A 9 51.81 0.49 92.36
C VAL A 9 51.42 1.12 91.02
N LYS A 10 51.97 0.55 89.93
CA LYS A 10 51.39 0.27 88.58
C LYS A 10 52.54 -0.18 87.65
N LEU A 11 52.49 -1.19 86.79
CA LEU A 11 51.53 -2.25 86.48
C LEU A 11 52.26 -3.24 85.54
N ASN A 12 52.28 -4.51 85.95
CA ASN A 12 52.88 -5.66 85.29
C ASN A 12 52.01 -6.18 84.11
N LYS A 13 51.85 -5.40 83.02
CA LYS A 13 50.98 -5.77 81.88
C LYS A 13 51.64 -5.88 80.50
N ASN A 14 52.88 -5.40 80.29
CA ASN A 14 53.48 -5.34 78.95
C ASN A 14 54.25 -6.60 78.49
N VAL A 15 54.66 -7.47 79.41
CA VAL A 15 55.52 -8.62 79.04
C VAL A 15 54.71 -9.80 78.49
N ASN A 16 53.46 -9.98 78.94
CA ASN A 16 52.62 -11.09 78.49
C ASN A 16 52.00 -10.87 77.10
N HIS A 17 51.80 -9.63 76.66
CA HIS A 17 51.26 -9.34 75.32
C HIS A 17 52.26 -9.62 74.20
N HIS A 18 53.54 -9.28 74.38
CA HIS A 18 54.57 -9.55 73.37
C HIS A 18 54.84 -11.03 73.16
N LYS A 19 54.75 -11.84 74.22
CA LYS A 19 54.95 -13.30 74.12
C LYS A 19 53.78 -13.99 73.41
N MET A 20 52.56 -13.54 73.66
CA MET A 20 51.35 -14.10 73.03
C MET A 20 51.31 -13.81 71.52
N VAL A 21 51.73 -12.61 71.11
CA VAL A 21 51.79 -12.24 69.69
C VAL A 21 52.86 -13.06 68.96
N ALA A 22 54.03 -13.29 69.56
CA ALA A 22 55.07 -14.12 68.96
C ALA A 22 54.61 -15.58 68.76
N ASP A 23 53.95 -16.17 69.76
CA ASP A 23 53.46 -17.55 69.69
C ASP A 23 52.33 -17.72 68.65
N GLU A 24 51.48 -16.71 68.45
CA GLU A 24 50.44 -16.72 67.40
C GLU A 24 51.02 -16.55 66.00
N TRP A 25 52.06 -15.73 65.84
CA TRP A 25 52.78 -15.57 64.57
C TRP A 25 53.54 -16.83 64.16
N GLU A 26 54.13 -17.55 65.11
CA GLU A 26 54.85 -18.81 64.84
C GLU A 26 53.89 -19.92 64.39
N LYS A 27 52.74 -20.06 65.05
CA LYS A 27 51.67 -20.99 64.63
C LYS A 27 51.08 -20.65 63.26
N PHE A 28 50.92 -19.36 62.96
CA PHE A 28 50.46 -18.92 61.65
C PHE A 28 51.45 -19.30 60.53
N ALA A 29 52.75 -19.08 60.74
CA ALA A 29 53.79 -19.40 59.78
C ALA A 29 53.93 -20.92 59.53
N GLU A 30 53.74 -21.75 60.55
CA GLU A 30 53.74 -23.21 60.43
C GLU A 30 52.50 -23.74 59.71
N SER A 31 51.30 -23.21 59.99
CA SER A 31 50.05 -23.69 59.38
C SER A 31 49.86 -23.30 57.91
N THR A 32 50.51 -22.21 57.48
CA THR A 32 50.43 -21.71 56.10
C THR A 32 51.54 -22.25 55.19
N GLY A 33 52.48 -23.03 55.75
CA GLY A 33 53.65 -23.53 55.02
C GLY A 33 54.66 -22.43 54.63
N PHE A 34 54.51 -21.21 55.18
CA PHE A 34 55.27 -20.03 54.76
C PHE A 34 56.79 -20.18 55.03
N CYS A 35 57.17 -20.99 56.02
CA CYS A 35 58.57 -21.29 56.34
C CYS A 35 59.16 -22.50 55.58
N GLN A 36 58.44 -23.18 54.69
CA GLN A 36 59.03 -24.19 53.79
C GLN A 36 59.57 -23.57 52.49
N GLN A 37 60.35 -22.49 52.60
CA GLN A 37 61.23 -22.09 51.50
C GLN A 37 62.56 -22.84 51.63
N LYS A 38 62.66 -23.97 50.93
CA LYS A 38 63.96 -24.47 50.46
C LYS A 38 64.63 -23.33 49.71
N SER A 39 65.85 -22.95 50.10
CA SER A 39 66.60 -21.88 49.44
C SER A 39 66.77 -22.22 47.96
N ILE A 40 66.04 -21.51 47.10
CA ILE A 40 66.31 -21.49 45.67
C ILE A 40 67.38 -20.43 45.49
N ASN A 41 68.60 -20.82 45.09
CA ASN A 41 69.66 -19.88 44.78
C ASN A 41 69.20 -18.92 43.67
N GLU A 42 69.53 -17.64 43.76
CA GLU A 42 69.12 -16.59 42.80
C GLU A 42 69.46 -16.95 41.35
N THR A 43 70.51 -17.73 41.11
CA THR A 43 70.89 -18.27 39.80
C THR A 43 69.77 -19.13 39.20
N THR A 44 69.15 -20.00 40.01
CA THR A 44 68.10 -20.92 39.57
C THR A 44 66.78 -20.21 39.29
N LEU A 45 66.48 -19.12 39.99
CA LEU A 45 65.30 -18.28 39.73
C LEU A 45 65.45 -17.51 38.41
N ASN A 46 66.65 -16.98 38.15
CA ASN A 46 66.95 -16.24 36.93
C ASN A 46 66.90 -17.16 35.70
N ASP A 47 67.39 -18.39 35.82
CA ASP A 47 67.32 -19.40 34.75
C ASP A 47 65.87 -19.81 34.44
N VAL A 48 65.03 -19.93 35.47
CA VAL A 48 63.59 -20.21 35.29
C VAL A 48 62.89 -19.04 34.60
N LEU A 49 63.15 -17.79 35.01
CA LEU A 49 62.59 -16.60 34.37
C LEU A 49 63.04 -16.46 32.91
N ASN A 50 64.31 -16.71 32.61
CA ASN A 50 64.83 -16.67 31.25
C ASN A 50 64.16 -17.74 30.36
N ASN A 51 63.98 -18.96 30.87
CA ASN A 51 63.26 -20.02 30.15
C ASN A 51 61.79 -19.66 29.89
N TYR A 52 61.09 -19.06 30.87
CA TYR A 52 59.72 -18.57 30.67
C TYR A 52 59.64 -17.42 29.65
N ASN A 53 60.61 -16.51 29.66
CA ASN A 53 60.70 -15.44 28.67
C ASN A 53 60.98 -16.00 27.27
N ASP A 54 61.89 -16.96 27.13
CA ASP A 54 62.20 -17.61 25.85
C ASP A 54 60.98 -18.37 25.30
N GLN A 55 60.23 -19.06 26.16
CA GLN A 55 58.97 -19.71 25.77
C GLN A 55 57.90 -18.70 25.36
N SER A 56 57.80 -17.57 26.06
CA SER A 56 56.86 -16.50 25.75
C SER A 56 57.21 -15.84 24.41
N LEU A 57 58.50 -15.55 24.17
CA LEU A 57 58.99 -15.02 22.89
C LEU A 57 58.75 -15.99 21.74
N LYS A 58 58.98 -17.29 21.95
CA LYS A 58 58.69 -18.31 20.96
C LYS A 58 57.20 -18.35 20.60
N THR A 59 56.33 -18.31 21.61
CA THR A 59 54.87 -18.31 21.41
C THR A 59 54.40 -17.05 20.67
N ILE A 60 54.97 -15.88 20.99
CA ILE A 60 54.69 -14.61 20.30
C ILE A 60 55.09 -14.70 18.82
N ASN A 61 56.29 -15.22 18.53
CA ASN A 61 56.77 -15.37 17.16
C ASN A 61 55.90 -16.36 16.36
N GLU A 62 55.46 -17.46 16.97
CA GLU A 62 54.53 -18.42 16.35
C GLU A 62 53.18 -17.78 16.04
N ALA A 63 52.62 -16.99 16.97
CA ALA A 63 51.38 -16.26 16.75
C ALA A 63 51.51 -15.19 15.64
N GLN A 64 52.63 -14.48 15.58
CA GLN A 64 52.91 -13.52 14.52
C GLN A 64 53.00 -14.18 13.15
N ASN A 65 53.66 -15.33 13.05
CA ASN A 65 53.76 -16.09 11.81
C ASN A 65 52.37 -16.58 11.34
N LEU A 66 51.55 -17.09 12.26
CA LEU A 66 50.17 -17.47 11.96
C LEU A 66 49.35 -16.27 11.46
N CYS A 67 49.48 -15.09 12.07
CA CYS A 67 48.81 -13.88 11.59
C CYS A 67 49.24 -13.50 10.17
N ILE A 68 50.54 -13.59 9.86
CA ILE A 68 51.05 -13.32 8.50
C ILE A 68 50.46 -14.32 7.50
N GLU A 69 50.42 -15.61 7.85
CA GLU A 69 49.86 -16.65 7.00
C GLU A 69 48.35 -16.49 6.79
N LEU A 70 47.62 -16.12 7.84
CA LEU A 70 46.19 -15.84 7.77
C LEU A 70 45.90 -14.64 6.87
N ASN A 71 46.67 -13.55 7.03
CA ASN A 71 46.55 -12.36 6.19
C ASN A 71 46.81 -12.70 4.72
N LYS A 72 47.84 -13.50 4.44
CA LYS A 72 48.14 -13.96 3.09
C LYS A 72 46.99 -14.78 2.50
N LEU A 73 46.41 -15.70 3.27
CA LEU A 73 45.25 -16.48 2.85
C LEU A 73 44.01 -15.60 2.59
N PHE A 74 43.79 -14.57 3.40
CA PHE A 74 42.72 -13.59 3.17
C PHE A 74 42.94 -12.82 1.87
N ASP A 75 44.14 -12.29 1.66
CA ASP A 75 44.48 -11.54 0.44
C ASP A 75 44.38 -12.40 -0.82
N ASP A 76 44.84 -13.65 -0.76
CA ASP A 76 44.74 -14.61 -1.86
C ASP A 76 43.27 -14.94 -2.18
N ASN A 77 42.42 -15.10 -1.15
CA ASN A 77 40.99 -15.36 -1.33
C ASN A 77 40.24 -14.14 -1.90
N ILE A 78 40.53 -12.93 -1.42
CA ILE A 78 39.96 -11.69 -1.96
C ILE A 78 40.36 -11.54 -3.44
N THR A 79 41.65 -11.75 -3.74
CA THR A 79 42.16 -11.68 -5.12
C THR A 79 41.49 -12.71 -6.02
N LYS A 80 41.26 -13.93 -5.52
CA LYS A 80 40.55 -14.99 -6.24
C LYS A 80 39.10 -14.61 -6.50
N ILE A 81 38.38 -14.13 -5.49
CA ILE A 81 36.98 -13.67 -5.62
C ILE A 81 36.89 -12.56 -6.67
N ILE A 82 37.77 -11.55 -6.63
CA ILE A 82 37.78 -10.46 -7.60
C ILE A 82 38.02 -10.98 -9.03
N ARG A 83 38.98 -11.90 -9.22
CA ARG A 83 39.25 -12.51 -10.54
C ARG A 83 38.08 -13.35 -11.05
N GLU A 84 37.41 -14.09 -10.17
CA GLU A 84 36.31 -14.99 -10.55
C GLU A 84 34.98 -14.25 -10.75
N SER A 85 34.81 -13.08 -10.12
CA SER A 85 33.54 -12.33 -10.13
C SER A 85 33.36 -11.39 -11.33
N ASN A 86 34.35 -11.24 -12.23
CA ASN A 86 34.31 -10.28 -13.36
C ASN A 86 33.83 -8.87 -12.92
N LEU A 87 34.13 -8.48 -11.69
CA LEU A 87 33.77 -7.16 -11.16
C LEU A 87 34.77 -6.13 -11.72
N GLU A 88 34.40 -5.51 -12.84
CA GLU A 88 35.04 -4.27 -13.29
C GLU A 88 34.55 -3.12 -12.41
N PHE A 89 35.31 -2.80 -11.36
CA PHE A 89 35.13 -1.53 -10.66
C PHE A 89 35.82 -0.44 -11.47
N ASP A 90 35.09 0.16 -12.42
CA ASP A 90 35.51 1.45 -12.97
C ASP A 90 35.32 2.48 -11.84
N GLU A 91 36.42 2.98 -11.27
CA GLU A 91 36.40 4.01 -10.22
C GLU A 91 35.60 5.26 -10.65
N ASN A 92 35.38 5.44 -11.96
CA ASN A 92 34.57 6.52 -12.53
C ASN A 92 33.06 6.23 -12.53
N GLN A 93 32.62 5.03 -12.16
CA GLN A 93 31.20 4.60 -12.19
C GLN A 93 30.57 4.43 -10.81
N ILE A 94 31.33 4.59 -9.72
CA ILE A 94 30.77 4.52 -8.37
C ILE A 94 30.13 5.88 -8.04
N PRO A 95 28.79 5.96 -7.91
CA PRO A 95 28.14 7.22 -7.59
C PRO A 95 28.60 7.68 -6.20
N THR A 96 28.97 8.95 -6.10
CA THR A 96 29.28 9.56 -4.81
C THR A 96 28.03 9.58 -3.92
N LEU A 97 28.22 9.58 -2.59
CA LEU A 97 27.12 9.69 -1.63
C LEU A 97 26.22 10.90 -1.92
N GLN A 98 26.81 12.00 -2.38
CA GLN A 98 26.10 13.22 -2.73
C GLN A 98 25.21 13.04 -3.98
N GLN A 99 25.68 12.29 -4.98
CA GLN A 99 24.86 11.92 -6.15
C GLN A 99 23.71 10.98 -5.76
N LEU A 100 23.92 10.06 -4.81
CA LEU A 100 22.85 9.19 -4.31
C LEU A 100 21.77 9.97 -3.55
N ILE A 101 22.17 10.92 -2.70
CA ILE A 101 21.23 11.81 -1.98
C ILE A 101 20.42 12.66 -2.96
N GLU A 102 21.07 13.22 -3.98
CA GLU A 102 20.39 14.04 -4.99
C GLU A 102 19.41 13.20 -5.82
N ASN A 103 19.83 12.00 -6.27
CA ASN A 103 18.96 11.08 -6.99
C ASN A 103 17.74 10.64 -6.15
N GLN A 104 17.95 10.38 -4.84
CA GLN A 104 16.86 10.06 -3.93
C GLN A 104 15.87 11.21 -3.82
N LYS A 105 16.35 12.44 -3.66
CA LYS A 105 15.51 13.63 -3.58
C LYS A 105 14.68 13.83 -4.85
N GLN A 106 15.31 13.75 -6.02
CA GLN A 106 14.62 13.85 -7.31
C GLN A 106 13.56 12.76 -7.49
N THR A 107 13.85 11.54 -7.02
CA THR A 107 12.89 10.43 -7.06
C THR A 107 11.70 10.69 -6.15
N CYS A 108 11.94 11.19 -4.93
CA CYS A 108 10.88 11.59 -4.01
C CYS A 108 10.00 12.71 -4.59
N ASP A 109 10.62 13.76 -5.15
CA ASP A 109 9.90 14.88 -5.75
C ASP A 109 9.02 14.42 -6.93
N ARG A 110 9.56 13.55 -7.80
CA ARG A 110 8.82 12.96 -8.92
C ARG A 110 7.67 12.07 -8.44
N PHE A 111 7.90 11.30 -7.37
CA PHE A 111 6.85 10.49 -6.76
C PHE A 111 5.71 11.36 -6.20
N SER A 112 6.04 12.46 -5.52
CA SER A 112 5.03 13.41 -5.04
C SER A 112 4.22 14.03 -6.18
N GLN A 113 4.86 14.42 -7.28
CA GLN A 113 4.16 14.95 -8.48
C GLN A 113 3.22 13.91 -9.10
N LEU A 114 3.68 12.66 -9.22
CA LEU A 114 2.86 11.54 -9.69
C LEU A 114 1.65 11.32 -8.78
N ASN A 115 1.84 11.43 -7.46
CA ASN A 115 0.76 11.24 -6.50
C ASN A 115 -0.29 12.36 -6.60
N SER A 116 0.13 13.62 -6.76
CA SER A 116 -0.80 14.73 -7.01
C SER A 116 -1.57 14.56 -8.33
N THR A 117 -0.88 14.12 -9.39
CA THR A 117 -1.53 13.84 -10.68
C THR A 117 -2.56 12.70 -10.55
N LEU A 118 -2.25 11.68 -9.75
CA LEU A 118 -3.18 10.58 -9.48
C LEU A 118 -4.43 11.07 -8.75
N ASP A 119 -4.27 11.95 -7.77
CA ASP A 119 -5.40 12.55 -7.05
C ASP A 119 -6.31 13.35 -7.99
N GLU A 120 -5.74 14.17 -8.88
CA GLU A 120 -6.49 14.91 -9.91
C GLU A 120 -7.27 13.97 -10.86
N ILE A 121 -6.64 12.87 -11.28
CA ILE A 121 -7.31 11.85 -12.12
C ILE A 121 -8.46 11.18 -11.36
N ILE A 122 -8.29 10.91 -10.07
CA ILE A 122 -9.35 10.33 -9.23
C ILE A 122 -10.54 11.28 -9.12
N GLU A 123 -10.29 12.58 -8.91
CA GLU A 123 -11.35 13.59 -8.85
C GLU A 123 -12.11 13.70 -10.17
N GLN A 124 -11.39 13.79 -11.30
CA GLN A 124 -12.01 13.82 -12.63
C GLN A 124 -12.84 12.57 -12.90
N ARG A 125 -12.33 11.38 -12.53
CA ARG A 125 -13.06 10.12 -12.68
C ARG A 125 -14.34 10.11 -11.84
N ASN A 126 -14.31 10.65 -10.63
CA ASN A 126 -15.50 10.74 -9.79
C ASN A 126 -16.55 11.67 -10.41
N SER A 127 -16.13 12.86 -10.89
CA SER A 127 -17.02 13.79 -11.58
C SER A 127 -17.71 13.16 -12.79
N LEU A 128 -16.93 12.49 -13.66
CA LEU A 128 -17.47 11.80 -14.84
C LEU A 128 -18.42 10.66 -14.46
N CYS A 129 -18.16 9.97 -13.36
CA CYS A 129 -19.03 8.90 -12.88
C CYS A 129 -20.40 9.43 -12.42
N ASP A 130 -20.43 10.61 -11.81
CA ASP A 130 -21.68 11.24 -11.39
C ASP A 130 -22.45 11.82 -12.58
N GLU A 131 -21.77 12.45 -13.54
CA GLU A 131 -22.37 12.87 -14.81
C GLU A 131 -22.98 11.68 -15.57
N PHE A 132 -22.28 10.55 -15.63
CA PHE A 132 -22.78 9.33 -16.25
C PHE A 132 -24.07 8.83 -15.60
N LYS A 133 -24.16 8.84 -14.26
CA LYS A 133 -25.40 8.47 -13.55
C LYS A 133 -26.54 9.44 -13.88
N SER A 134 -26.27 10.74 -13.93
CA SER A 134 -27.28 11.74 -14.31
C SER A 134 -27.80 11.52 -15.72
N LEU A 135 -26.92 11.29 -16.69
CA LEU A 135 -27.30 10.98 -18.07
C LEU A 135 -28.10 9.68 -18.17
N GLN A 136 -27.73 8.66 -17.38
CA GLN A 136 -28.47 7.40 -17.34
C GLN A 136 -29.92 7.60 -16.87
N ILE A 137 -30.13 8.42 -15.83
CA ILE A 137 -31.47 8.79 -15.34
C ILE A 137 -32.25 9.54 -16.43
N GLU A 138 -31.61 10.46 -17.15
CA GLU A 138 -32.24 11.23 -18.22
C GLU A 138 -32.69 10.32 -19.39
N ILE A 139 -31.85 9.38 -19.78
CA ILE A 139 -32.18 8.36 -20.80
C ILE A 139 -33.39 7.54 -20.38
N ASP A 140 -33.45 7.11 -19.12
CA ASP A 140 -34.57 6.30 -18.63
C ASP A 140 -35.88 7.12 -18.56
N ASN A 141 -35.79 8.42 -18.24
CA ASN A 141 -36.91 9.34 -18.35
C ASN A 141 -37.40 9.48 -19.80
N PHE A 142 -36.49 9.65 -20.77
CA PHE A 142 -36.86 9.72 -22.18
C PHE A 142 -37.51 8.42 -22.68
N ARG A 143 -37.00 7.26 -22.26
CA ARG A 143 -37.61 5.95 -22.58
C ARG A 143 -39.04 5.88 -22.06
N LYS A 144 -39.26 6.27 -20.80
CA LYS A 144 -40.61 6.31 -20.20
C LYS A 144 -41.54 7.26 -20.96
N HIS A 145 -41.05 8.44 -21.35
CA HIS A 145 -41.85 9.41 -22.11
C HIS A 145 -42.19 8.91 -23.51
N ARG A 146 -41.23 8.26 -24.19
CA ARG A 146 -41.47 7.59 -25.48
C ARG A 146 -42.56 6.53 -25.34
N ASP A 147 -42.48 5.68 -24.33
CA ASP A 147 -43.44 4.58 -24.16
C ASP A 147 -44.85 5.14 -23.90
N GLN A 148 -44.98 6.23 -23.13
CA GLN A 148 -46.25 6.94 -22.94
C GLN A 148 -46.80 7.53 -24.25
N LEU A 149 -45.94 8.08 -25.10
CA LEU A 149 -46.34 8.63 -26.40
C LEU A 149 -46.79 7.53 -27.35
N VAL A 150 -46.08 6.39 -27.40
CA VAL A 150 -46.48 5.23 -28.19
C VAL A 150 -47.85 4.73 -27.74
N GLN A 151 -48.07 4.61 -26.43
CA GLN A 151 -49.38 4.22 -25.90
C GLN A 151 -50.49 5.18 -26.34
N LYS A 152 -50.26 6.50 -26.28
CA LYS A 152 -51.24 7.49 -26.75
C LYS A 152 -51.53 7.38 -28.24
N ILE A 153 -50.51 7.07 -29.05
CA ILE A 153 -50.67 6.84 -30.49
C ILE A 153 -51.55 5.60 -30.70
N ASP A 154 -51.26 4.50 -30.02
CA ASP A 154 -52.05 3.26 -30.12
C ASP A 154 -53.51 3.48 -29.69
N GLU A 155 -53.73 4.19 -28.57
CA GLU A 155 -55.07 4.55 -28.10
C GLU A 155 -55.82 5.41 -29.12
N THR A 156 -55.14 6.40 -29.71
CA THR A 156 -55.72 7.28 -30.73
C THR A 156 -56.06 6.49 -32.00
N GLN A 157 -55.16 5.62 -32.44
CA GLN A 157 -55.39 4.78 -33.61
C GLN A 157 -56.55 3.82 -33.39
N ASN A 158 -56.61 3.15 -32.24
CA ASN A 158 -57.75 2.30 -31.87
C ASN A 158 -59.06 3.08 -31.83
N LYS A 159 -59.04 4.32 -31.34
CA LYS A 159 -60.22 5.19 -31.34
C LYS A 159 -60.66 5.53 -32.77
N ILE A 160 -59.73 5.91 -33.64
CA ILE A 160 -60.00 6.19 -35.06
C ILE A 160 -60.58 4.93 -35.73
N GLU A 161 -60.01 3.75 -35.50
CA GLU A 161 -60.50 2.51 -36.09
C GLU A 161 -61.94 2.18 -35.63
N LYS A 162 -62.27 2.42 -34.36
CA LYS A 162 -63.63 2.20 -33.81
C LYS A 162 -64.64 3.24 -34.29
N GLU A 163 -64.26 4.51 -34.35
CA GLU A 163 -65.16 5.62 -34.69
C GLU A 163 -65.22 5.91 -36.20
N SER A 164 -64.31 5.38 -36.99
CA SER A 164 -64.33 5.52 -38.45
C SER A 164 -65.47 4.72 -39.08
N SER A 165 -65.90 5.17 -40.25
CA SER A 165 -66.89 4.50 -41.08
C SER A 165 -66.31 4.23 -42.47
N LYS A 166 -66.69 3.11 -43.06
CA LYS A 166 -66.37 2.80 -44.46
C LYS A 166 -67.45 3.37 -45.37
N ILE A 167 -67.07 4.17 -46.36
CA ILE A 167 -68.00 4.77 -47.31
C ILE A 167 -67.85 4.08 -48.68
N CYS A 168 -68.96 3.61 -49.24
CA CYS A 168 -69.02 3.01 -50.57
C CYS A 168 -69.95 3.81 -51.47
N PHE A 169 -69.56 3.98 -52.73
CA PHE A 169 -70.33 4.69 -53.75
C PHE A 169 -70.85 3.71 -54.79
N ARG A 170 -72.15 3.77 -55.08
CA ARG A 170 -72.83 2.99 -56.11
C ARG A 170 -73.64 3.91 -57.02
N LYS A 171 -73.90 3.46 -58.25
CA LYS A 171 -74.88 4.10 -59.14
C LYS A 171 -76.11 3.22 -59.22
N HIS A 172 -77.29 3.84 -59.06
CA HIS A 172 -78.58 3.19 -59.24
C HIS A 172 -79.51 4.19 -59.93
N ASN A 173 -80.07 3.82 -61.09
CA ASN A 173 -80.93 4.69 -61.91
C ASN A 173 -80.35 6.10 -62.11
N ASP A 174 -79.09 6.20 -62.56
CA ASP A 174 -78.34 7.45 -62.79
C ASP A 174 -78.17 8.38 -61.58
N GLN A 175 -78.55 7.93 -60.38
CA GLN A 175 -78.31 8.60 -59.10
C GLN A 175 -77.10 8.00 -58.38
N LEU A 176 -76.35 8.88 -57.70
CA LEU A 176 -75.23 8.47 -56.85
C LEU A 176 -75.78 8.08 -55.47
N VAL A 177 -75.53 6.83 -55.09
CA VAL A 177 -75.91 6.28 -53.79
C VAL A 177 -74.66 6.12 -52.93
N VAL A 178 -74.72 6.64 -51.71
CA VAL A 178 -73.64 6.54 -50.73
C VAL A 178 -74.07 5.64 -49.58
N LEU A 179 -73.29 4.60 -49.34
CA LEU A 179 -73.49 3.63 -48.28
C LEU A 179 -72.42 3.86 -47.21
N VAL A 180 -72.83 4.08 -45.97
CA VAL A 180 -71.93 4.25 -44.83
C VAL A 180 -72.03 3.02 -43.94
N PHE A 181 -70.90 2.34 -43.76
CA PHE A 181 -70.78 1.14 -42.95
C PHE A 181 -70.01 1.44 -41.67
N ASN A 182 -70.44 0.83 -40.57
CA ASN A 182 -69.67 0.78 -39.34
C ASN A 182 -68.38 0.01 -39.59
N ASN A 183 -67.22 0.58 -39.24
CA ASN A 183 -65.95 -0.10 -39.47
C ASN A 183 -65.72 -1.28 -38.51
N SER A 184 -66.39 -1.29 -37.34
CA SER A 184 -66.21 -2.33 -36.31
C SER A 184 -66.93 -3.66 -36.61
N ASP A 185 -68.13 -3.63 -37.20
CA ASP A 185 -68.95 -4.82 -37.47
C ASP A 185 -69.38 -4.97 -38.94
N GLY A 186 -69.02 -4.01 -39.79
CA GLY A 186 -69.34 -4.02 -41.22
C GLY A 186 -70.82 -3.78 -41.55
N ARG A 187 -71.65 -3.44 -40.56
CA ARG A 187 -73.08 -3.21 -40.79
C ARG A 187 -73.33 -1.86 -41.45
N LEU A 188 -74.33 -1.82 -42.33
CA LEU A 188 -74.80 -0.57 -42.94
C LEU A 188 -75.41 0.31 -41.84
N GLN A 189 -74.83 1.49 -41.63
CA GLN A 189 -75.33 2.49 -40.68
C GLN A 189 -76.31 3.44 -41.37
N ASN A 190 -75.94 3.98 -42.54
CA ASN A 190 -76.73 4.97 -43.24
C ASN A 190 -76.66 4.78 -44.76
N LEU A 191 -77.72 5.22 -45.42
CA LEU A 191 -77.86 5.28 -46.87
C LEU A 191 -78.21 6.73 -47.25
N PHE A 192 -77.44 7.33 -48.14
CA PHE A 192 -77.73 8.64 -48.70
C PHE A 192 -77.95 8.52 -50.20
N GLU A 193 -79.11 8.98 -50.66
CA GLU A 193 -79.40 9.16 -52.08
C GLU A 193 -79.07 10.61 -52.45
N ILE A 194 -78.11 10.78 -53.36
CA ILE A 194 -77.67 12.10 -53.81
C ILE A 194 -78.36 12.43 -55.12
N LYS A 195 -78.68 13.72 -55.31
CA LYS A 195 -79.31 14.29 -56.51
C LYS A 195 -78.74 13.70 -57.81
N GLU A 196 -79.61 13.56 -58.80
CA GLU A 196 -79.25 13.17 -60.16
C GLU A 196 -78.05 13.95 -60.69
N ASN A 197 -77.16 13.26 -61.39
CA ASN A 197 -75.91 13.78 -61.96
C ASN A 197 -74.83 14.23 -60.96
N SER A 198 -74.98 13.98 -59.65
CA SER A 198 -73.94 14.30 -58.67
C SER A 198 -72.75 13.34 -58.77
N THR A 199 -71.56 13.85 -58.55
CA THR A 199 -70.30 13.09 -58.54
C THR A 199 -69.84 12.76 -57.13
N LYS A 200 -68.86 11.84 -57.00
CA LYS A 200 -68.24 11.53 -55.71
C LYS A 200 -67.57 12.77 -55.10
N GLU A 201 -67.02 13.64 -55.93
CA GLU A 201 -66.35 14.86 -55.50
C GLU A 201 -67.33 15.84 -54.87
N ASP A 202 -68.52 15.99 -55.46
CA ASP A 202 -69.57 16.86 -54.91
C ASP A 202 -69.99 16.43 -53.49
N PHE A 203 -70.06 15.12 -53.24
CA PHE A 203 -70.31 14.58 -51.90
C PHE A 203 -69.19 14.92 -50.93
N TRP A 204 -67.92 14.72 -51.31
CA TRP A 204 -66.79 15.03 -50.43
C TRP A 204 -66.69 16.52 -50.10
N GLN A 205 -66.96 17.40 -51.07
CA GLN A 205 -66.98 18.85 -50.86
C GLN A 205 -68.10 19.28 -49.90
N ASP A 206 -69.29 18.68 -50.00
CA ASP A 206 -70.40 18.95 -49.07
C ASP A 206 -70.09 18.41 -47.66
N LEU A 207 -69.53 17.20 -47.56
CA LEU A 207 -69.12 16.60 -46.29
C LEU A 207 -68.03 17.43 -45.60
N HIS A 208 -67.00 17.83 -46.35
CA HIS A 208 -65.89 18.64 -45.85
C HIS A 208 -66.38 20.00 -45.32
N ARG A 209 -67.33 20.63 -46.03
CA ARG A 209 -67.96 21.89 -45.59
C ARG A 209 -68.78 21.73 -44.31
N LYS A 210 -69.38 20.57 -44.08
CA LYS A 210 -70.19 20.26 -42.89
C LYS A 210 -69.35 19.86 -41.67
N ILE A 211 -68.14 19.35 -41.88
CA ILE A 211 -67.25 18.91 -40.79
C ILE A 211 -66.37 20.07 -40.27
N LEU A 212 -66.00 21.02 -41.14
CA LEU A 212 -65.10 22.14 -40.78
C LEU A 212 -65.81 23.43 -40.31
N ASN A 213 -67.14 23.48 -40.35
CA ASN A 213 -67.96 24.56 -39.75
C ASN A 213 -68.63 24.04 -38.49
#